data_AF-A0A0L8HAP4-F1
#
_entry.id   AF-A0A0L8HAP4-F1
#
_cell.length_a   1.000
_cell.length_b   1.000
_cell.length_c   1.000
_cell.angle_alpha   90.00
_cell.angle_beta   90.00
_cell.angle_gamma   90.00
#
_symmetry.space_group_name_H-M   'P 1'
#
loop_
_entity.id
_entity.type
_entity.pdbx_description
1 polymer ?
#
loop_
_entity_poly.entity_id
_entity_poly.type
_entity_poly.pdbx_seq_one_letter_code
_entity_poly.pdbx_strand_id
1 'polypeptide(L)'
;MGKPQEVKKQTGVGFAIQNDLVKHLEFLPVSISERLSLCNCIGKNIYAIIFSYHAPTTNSNEVVKEQFYSQVCSKLRDISIHDQLLFGDFNACVGCDTSISGDIIGRHGVGKTNDYLLLSLCSEYGLLITNTIFQLPNHHKTN
;
A
#
# COMPACT_ATOMS: atom_id res chain seq x y z
N MET A 1 -37.72 -19.70 -8.09
CA MET A 1 -36.93 -18.79 -7.23
C MET A 1 -35.48 -18.89 -7.67
N GLY A 2 -34.97 -17.82 -8.30
CA GLY A 2 -33.59 -17.79 -8.83
C GLY A 2 -32.57 -17.66 -7.71
N LYS A 3 -31.44 -18.36 -7.83
CA LYS A 3 -30.30 -18.20 -6.93
C LYS A 3 -29.89 -16.72 -6.88
N PRO A 4 -29.49 -16.17 -5.71
CA PRO A 4 -28.91 -14.84 -5.68
C PRO A 4 -27.71 -14.82 -6.64
N GLN A 5 -27.74 -13.85 -7.54
CA GLN A 5 -26.69 -13.59 -8.51
C GLN A 5 -25.40 -13.37 -7.71
N GLU A 6 -24.42 -14.26 -7.84
CA GLU A 6 -23.09 -14.03 -7.27
C GLU A 6 -22.56 -12.72 -7.87
N VAL A 7 -22.60 -11.66 -7.06
CA VAL A 7 -21.94 -10.41 -7.40
C VAL A 7 -20.46 -10.74 -7.44
N LYS A 8 -19.92 -10.85 -8.65
CA LYS A 8 -18.50 -11.07 -8.89
C LYS A 8 -17.76 -9.89 -8.25
N LYS A 9 -17.16 -10.09 -7.06
CA LYS A 9 -16.28 -9.10 -6.46
C LYS A 9 -15.09 -8.91 -7.41
N GLN A 10 -15.08 -7.79 -8.12
CA GLN A 10 -14.05 -7.47 -9.13
C GLN A 10 -12.73 -7.06 -8.48
N THR A 11 -12.71 -6.84 -7.16
CA THR A 11 -11.59 -6.30 -6.41
C THR A 11 -11.44 -7.06 -5.10
N GLY A 12 -10.20 -7.27 -4.67
CA GLY A 12 -9.92 -7.83 -3.36
C GLY A 12 -8.43 -7.77 -3.04
N VAL A 13 -8.11 -7.51 -1.79
CA VAL A 13 -6.75 -7.56 -1.24
C VAL A 13 -6.70 -8.58 -0.11
N GLY A 14 -5.58 -9.27 0.01
CA GLY A 14 -5.41 -10.30 1.03
C GLY A 14 -3.96 -10.74 1.14
N PHE A 15 -3.74 -11.69 2.02
CA PHE A 15 -2.43 -12.28 2.28
C PHE A 15 -2.47 -13.77 2.02
N ALA A 16 -1.48 -14.27 1.28
CA ALA A 16 -1.15 -15.69 1.28
C ALA A 16 0.02 -15.88 2.24
N ILE A 17 -0.20 -16.67 3.30
CA ILE A 17 0.77 -16.86 4.38
C ILE A 17 1.17 -18.33 4.41
N GLN A 18 2.47 -18.61 4.36
CA GLN A 18 2.99 -19.96 4.53
C GLN A 18 2.66 -20.46 5.94
N ASN A 19 2.22 -21.71 6.07
CA ASN A 19 1.76 -22.29 7.33
C ASN A 19 2.76 -22.12 8.49
N ASP A 20 4.06 -22.26 8.21
CA ASP A 20 5.11 -22.10 9.22
C ASP A 20 5.22 -20.68 9.77
N LEU A 21 4.71 -19.67 9.05
CA LEU A 21 4.69 -18.27 9.45
C LEU A 21 3.45 -17.92 10.29
N VAL A 22 2.40 -18.75 10.28
CA VAL A 22 1.14 -18.44 11.00
C VAL A 22 1.37 -18.36 12.51
N LYS A 23 2.27 -19.17 13.06
CA LYS A 23 2.66 -19.14 14.49
C LYS A 23 3.38 -17.85 14.91
N HIS A 24 3.80 -17.04 13.95
CA HIS A 24 4.49 -15.77 14.14
C HIS A 24 3.54 -14.57 13.98
N LEU A 25 2.25 -14.82 13.82
CA LEU A 25 1.22 -13.77 13.82
C LEU A 25 0.62 -13.66 15.23
N GLU A 26 0.30 -12.44 15.64
CA GLU A 26 -0.47 -12.22 16.88
C GLU A 26 -1.96 -12.38 16.60
N PHE A 27 -2.38 -11.95 15.41
CA PHE A 27 -3.72 -12.12 14.91
C PHE A 27 -3.69 -12.47 13.41
N LEU A 28 -4.71 -13.21 12.97
CA LEU A 28 -4.86 -13.55 11.56
C LEU A 28 -5.16 -12.29 10.72
N PRO A 29 -4.79 -12.25 9.44
CA PRO A 29 -5.07 -11.10 8.59
C PRO A 29 -6.53 -10.65 8.64
N VAL A 30 -6.72 -9.34 8.79
CA VAL A 30 -8.03 -8.71 8.90
C VAL A 30 -8.30 -7.90 7.63
N SER A 31 -9.46 -8.13 7.02
CA SER A 31 -9.95 -7.25 5.96
C SER A 31 -10.61 -6.02 6.57
N ILE A 32 -10.14 -4.84 6.20
CA ILE A 32 -10.68 -3.55 6.64
C ILE A 32 -11.69 -3.05 5.62
N SER A 33 -11.39 -3.20 4.34
CA SER A 33 -12.28 -2.91 3.21
C SER A 33 -11.93 -3.79 2.01
N GLU A 34 -12.69 -3.68 0.91
CA GLU A 34 -12.39 -4.39 -0.34
C GLU A 34 -11.01 -4.03 -0.92
N ARG A 35 -10.41 -2.92 -0.47
CA ARG A 35 -9.14 -2.35 -0.97
C ARG A 35 -8.05 -2.25 0.09
N LEU A 36 -8.33 -2.65 1.34
CA LEU A 36 -7.38 -2.57 2.43
C LEU A 36 -7.48 -3.80 3.34
N SER A 37 -6.38 -4.50 3.50
CA SER A 37 -6.21 -5.62 4.43
C SER A 37 -4.97 -5.39 5.29
N LEU A 38 -4.98 -5.94 6.50
CA LEU A 38 -3.94 -5.74 7.51
C LEU A 38 -3.51 -7.08 8.08
N CYS A 39 -2.20 -7.26 8.25
CA CYS A 39 -1.60 -8.43 8.88
C CYS A 39 -0.47 -7.95 9.80
N ASN A 40 -0.31 -8.56 10.96
CA ASN A 40 0.89 -8.33 11.77
C ASN A 40 1.94 -9.40 11.52
N CYS A 41 3.20 -9.07 11.71
CA CYS A 41 4.29 -10.05 11.66
C CYS A 41 5.19 -9.86 12.88
N ILE A 42 5.32 -10.93 13.67
CA ILE A 42 6.20 -10.98 14.83
C ILE A 42 7.40 -11.88 14.53
N GLY A 43 8.53 -11.25 14.28
CA GLY A 43 9.83 -11.90 14.19
C GLY A 43 10.55 -11.97 15.54
N LYS A 44 11.75 -12.55 15.56
CA LYS A 44 12.57 -12.68 16.79
C LYS A 44 12.85 -11.33 17.49
N ASN A 45 12.88 -10.22 16.77
CA ASN A 45 13.12 -8.85 17.27
C ASN A 45 12.36 -7.78 16.45
N ILE A 46 11.38 -8.17 15.64
CA ILE A 46 10.66 -7.26 14.74
C ILE A 46 9.18 -7.40 15.05
N TYR A 47 8.54 -6.28 15.31
CA TYR A 47 7.09 -6.18 15.32
C TYR A 47 6.69 -5.22 14.20
N ALA A 48 6.18 -5.78 13.11
CA ALA A 48 5.79 -5.01 11.94
C ALA A 48 4.30 -5.21 11.65
N ILE A 49 3.64 -4.13 11.26
CA ILE A 49 2.30 -4.18 10.69
C ILE A 49 2.40 -4.02 9.19
N ILE A 50 1.83 -4.99 8.49
CA ILE A 50 1.83 -5.09 7.04
C ILE A 50 0.44 -4.73 6.54
N PHE A 51 0.36 -3.69 5.74
CA PHE A 51 -0.83 -3.30 5.02
C PHE A 51 -0.76 -3.82 3.59
N SER A 52 -1.84 -4.43 3.12
CA SER A 52 -2.05 -4.79 1.72
C SER A 52 -3.13 -3.89 1.15
N TYR A 53 -2.82 -3.14 0.10
CA TYR A 53 -3.74 -2.18 -0.49
C TYR A 53 -3.89 -2.36 -2.01
N HIS A 54 -5.02 -1.86 -2.51
CA HIS A 54 -5.25 -1.67 -3.93
C HIS A 54 -5.92 -0.31 -4.15
N ALA A 55 -5.09 0.70 -4.44
CA ALA A 55 -5.55 2.07 -4.58
C ALA A 55 -6.53 2.22 -5.77
N PRO A 56 -7.41 3.23 -5.73
CA PRO A 56 -8.20 3.59 -6.90
C PRO A 56 -7.29 3.91 -8.10
N THR A 57 -7.77 3.66 -9.32
CA THR A 57 -7.00 3.95 -10.54
C THR A 57 -6.80 5.46 -10.72
N THR A 58 -5.82 5.86 -11.55
CA THR A 58 -5.55 7.27 -11.84
C THR A 58 -6.79 8.02 -12.35
N ASN A 59 -7.69 7.35 -13.05
CA ASN A 59 -8.93 7.92 -13.61
C ASN A 59 -10.12 7.90 -12.64
N SER A 60 -9.94 7.38 -11.42
CA SER A 60 -10.98 7.39 -10.39
C SER A 60 -11.27 8.81 -9.91
N ASN A 61 -12.51 9.06 -9.50
CA ASN A 61 -12.95 10.34 -8.94
C ASN A 61 -12.06 10.75 -7.74
N GLU A 62 -11.70 12.02 -7.65
CA GLU A 62 -10.89 12.60 -6.57
C GLU A 62 -11.46 12.29 -5.19
N VAL A 63 -12.78 12.38 -5.00
CA VAL A 63 -13.46 12.04 -3.74
C VAL A 63 -13.20 10.59 -3.34
N VAL A 64 -13.14 9.67 -4.30
CA VAL A 64 -12.87 8.24 -4.03
C VAL A 64 -11.41 8.04 -3.61
N LYS A 65 -10.48 8.79 -4.22
CA LYS A 65 -9.07 8.76 -3.83
C LYS A 65 -8.87 9.34 -2.43
N GLU A 66 -9.44 10.50 -2.16
CA GLU A 66 -9.36 11.15 -0.84
C GLU A 66 -9.93 10.27 0.27
N GLN A 67 -11.10 9.64 0.04
CA GLN A 67 -11.69 8.70 0.99
C GLN A 67 -10.78 7.49 1.25
N PHE A 68 -10.17 6.95 0.19
CA PHE A 68 -9.22 5.85 0.30
C PHE A 68 -7.99 6.26 1.13
N TYR A 69 -7.32 7.36 0.78
CA TYR A 69 -6.13 7.82 1.50
C TYR A 69 -6.46 8.22 2.94
N SER A 70 -7.63 8.82 3.21
CA SER A 70 -8.10 9.13 4.57
C SER A 70 -8.27 7.87 5.42
N GLN A 71 -8.84 6.80 4.85
CA GLN A 71 -8.94 5.50 5.53
C GLN A 71 -7.55 4.93 5.86
N VAL A 72 -6.59 5.04 4.93
CA VAL A 72 -5.20 4.62 5.16
C VAL A 72 -4.55 5.45 6.27
N CYS A 73 -4.63 6.79 6.21
CA CYS A 73 -4.10 7.69 7.24
C CYS A 73 -4.65 7.34 8.63
N SER A 74 -5.96 7.12 8.74
CA SER A 74 -6.59 6.72 9.99
C SER A 74 -5.95 5.44 10.55
N LYS A 75 -5.68 4.45 9.70
CA LYS A 75 -5.10 3.17 10.14
C LYS A 75 -3.62 3.25 10.46
N LEU A 76 -2.84 4.05 9.74
CA LEU A 76 -1.44 4.28 10.09
C LEU A 76 -1.33 5.02 11.43
N ARG A 77 -2.26 5.95 11.70
CA ARG A 77 -2.31 6.70 12.96
C ARG A 77 -2.66 5.83 14.16
N ASP A 78 -3.62 4.91 14.00
CA ASP A 78 -4.02 3.96 15.05
C ASP A 78 -2.85 3.05 15.50
N ILE A 79 -1.83 2.88 14.64
CA ILE A 79 -0.80 1.82 14.75
C ILE A 79 0.62 2.44 14.87
N SER A 80 0.73 3.73 15.19
CA SER A 80 1.96 4.54 15.04
C SER A 80 3.18 4.10 15.86
N ILE A 81 3.05 3.11 16.75
CA ILE A 81 4.14 2.63 17.64
C ILE A 81 4.97 1.49 17.04
N HIS A 82 4.63 1.01 15.84
CA HIS A 82 5.22 -0.16 15.22
C HIS A 82 5.85 0.16 13.87
N ASP A 83 6.76 -0.70 13.41
CA ASP A 83 7.25 -0.61 12.03
C ASP A 83 6.09 -0.87 11.06
N GLN A 84 5.87 0.02 10.11
CA GLN A 84 4.76 -0.05 9.17
C GLN A 84 5.28 -0.34 7.77
N LEU A 85 4.79 -1.42 7.18
CA LEU A 85 5.08 -1.79 5.80
C LEU A 85 3.80 -1.73 4.98
N LEU A 86 3.85 -0.96 3.90
CA LEU A 86 2.74 -0.82 2.96
C LEU A 86 3.11 -1.59 1.68
N PHE A 87 2.30 -2.58 1.32
CA PHE A 87 2.42 -3.36 0.09
C PHE A 87 1.16 -3.31 -0.76
N GLY A 88 1.35 -3.38 -2.08
CA GLY A 88 0.26 -3.46 -3.03
C GLY A 88 0.43 -2.51 -4.19
N ASP A 89 -0.68 -2.28 -4.88
CA ASP A 89 -0.72 -1.46 -6.08
C ASP A 89 -1.33 -0.09 -5.79
N PHE A 90 -0.50 0.94 -5.86
CA PHE A 90 -0.92 2.33 -5.64
C PHE A 90 -1.49 2.97 -6.91
N ASN A 91 -1.42 2.32 -8.07
CA ASN A 91 -1.80 2.90 -9.37
C ASN A 91 -1.15 4.28 -9.62
N ALA A 92 0.04 4.49 -9.03
CA ALA A 92 0.76 5.74 -9.04
C ALA A 92 2.13 5.55 -9.69
N CYS A 93 2.51 6.50 -10.54
CA CYS A 93 3.87 6.68 -11.03
C CYS A 93 4.51 7.78 -10.21
N VAL A 94 5.75 7.56 -9.81
CA VAL A 94 6.54 8.51 -9.01
C VAL A 94 7.86 8.69 -9.73
N GLY A 95 8.10 9.90 -10.22
CA GLY A 95 9.32 10.25 -10.94
C GLY A 95 10.55 10.27 -10.02
N CYS A 96 11.73 10.57 -10.57
CA CYS A 96 12.98 10.65 -9.81
C CYS A 96 13.29 12.07 -9.29
N ASP A 97 12.31 12.98 -9.28
CA ASP A 97 12.54 14.37 -8.87
C ASP A 97 12.61 14.46 -7.34
N THR A 98 13.82 14.31 -6.82
CA THR A 98 14.12 14.39 -5.39
C THR A 98 13.94 15.80 -4.83
N SER A 99 13.82 16.84 -5.67
CA SER A 99 13.57 18.20 -5.19
C SER A 99 12.15 18.39 -4.65
N ILE A 100 11.21 17.59 -5.14
CA ILE A 100 9.78 17.65 -4.77
C ILE A 100 9.48 16.82 -3.53
N SER A 101 10.32 15.84 -3.18
CA SER A 101 9.94 14.80 -2.22
C SER A 101 11.04 14.33 -1.27
N GLY A 102 12.22 14.98 -1.25
CA GLY A 102 13.26 14.73 -0.26
C GLY A 102 13.59 13.25 -0.08
N ASP A 103 13.51 12.76 1.17
CA ASP A 103 13.82 11.38 1.56
C ASP A 103 12.71 10.36 1.24
N ILE A 104 11.61 10.76 0.59
CA ILE A 104 10.46 9.88 0.28
C ILE A 104 10.71 9.04 -0.98
N ILE A 105 11.45 9.61 -1.95
CA ILE A 105 11.68 9.03 -3.26
C ILE A 105 13.19 8.81 -3.46
N GLY A 106 13.56 7.61 -3.88
CA GLY A 106 14.91 7.28 -4.33
C GLY A 106 15.22 7.70 -5.77
N ARG A 107 16.49 7.61 -6.13
CA ARG A 107 17.04 8.04 -7.43
C ARG A 107 16.54 7.26 -8.66
N HIS A 108 15.79 6.18 -8.47
CA HIS A 108 15.32 5.29 -9.55
C HIS A 108 13.82 5.35 -9.79
N GLY A 109 13.13 6.40 -9.32
CA GLY A 109 11.75 6.70 -9.73
C GLY A 109 11.60 6.79 -11.26
N VAL A 110 10.43 6.45 -11.77
CA VAL A 110 10.16 6.32 -13.21
C VAL A 110 8.86 7.04 -13.58
N GLY A 111 8.86 7.65 -14.76
CA GLY A 111 7.72 8.39 -15.28
C GLY A 111 7.55 9.75 -14.63
N LYS A 112 6.39 10.36 -14.88
CA LYS A 112 5.99 11.61 -14.25
C LYS A 112 5.10 11.30 -13.05
N THR A 113 5.35 11.99 -11.93
CA THR A 113 4.49 11.91 -10.75
C THR A 113 3.04 12.22 -11.13
N ASN A 114 2.14 11.26 -10.89
CA ASN A 114 0.72 11.36 -11.26
C ASN A 114 -0.25 11.28 -10.07
N ASP A 115 0.25 11.03 -8.86
CA ASP A 115 -0.55 10.98 -7.64
C ASP A 115 0.19 11.68 -6.49
N TYR A 116 -0.20 12.93 -6.22
CA TYR A 116 0.36 13.70 -5.11
C TYR A 116 -0.18 13.27 -3.75
N LEU A 117 -1.32 12.57 -3.68
CA LEU A 117 -1.87 12.08 -2.41
C LEU A 117 -0.98 11.00 -1.81
N LEU A 118 -0.38 10.14 -2.64
CA LEU A 118 0.63 9.17 -2.19
C LEU A 118 1.86 9.87 -1.60
N LEU A 119 2.37 10.92 -2.27
CA LEU A 119 3.53 11.67 -1.76
C LEU A 119 3.21 12.38 -0.46
N SER A 120 2.02 12.98 -0.34
CA SER A 120 1.55 13.60 0.89
C SER A 120 1.44 12.59 2.03
N LEU A 121 0.87 11.41 1.77
CA LEU A 121 0.80 10.30 2.75
C LEU A 121 2.20 9.91 3.22
N CYS A 122 3.12 9.67 2.28
CA CYS A 122 4.48 9.28 2.62
C CYS A 122 5.22 10.37 3.39
N SER A 123 5.01 11.65 3.04
CA SER A 123 5.60 12.78 3.77
C SER A 123 5.04 12.90 5.19
N GLU A 124 3.73 12.71 5.39
CA GLU A 124 3.07 12.84 6.69
C GLU A 124 3.54 11.75 7.66
N TYR A 125 3.73 10.52 7.18
CA TYR A 125 4.07 9.35 7.99
C TYR A 125 5.55 8.92 7.89
N GLY A 126 6.40 9.71 7.24
CA GLY A 126 7.83 9.40 7.10
C GLY A 126 8.11 8.10 6.33
N LEU A 127 7.26 7.76 5.35
CA LEU A 127 7.36 6.53 4.57
C LEU A 127 8.30 6.71 3.38
N LEU A 128 9.08 5.68 3.11
CA LEU A 128 9.98 5.61 1.96
C LEU A 128 9.38 4.73 0.86
N ILE A 129 9.34 5.22 -0.38
CA ILE A 129 8.89 4.44 -1.54
C ILE A 129 10.03 3.55 -2.02
N THR A 130 10.11 2.33 -1.47
CA THR A 130 11.23 1.39 -1.68
C THR A 130 11.47 1.03 -3.15
N ASN A 131 10.41 0.97 -3.98
CA ASN A 131 10.53 0.69 -5.42
C ASN A 131 11.37 1.73 -6.18
N THR A 132 11.54 2.93 -5.62
CA THR A 132 12.34 4.01 -6.22
C THR A 132 13.80 4.01 -5.73
N ILE A 133 14.13 3.18 -4.74
CA ILE A 133 15.48 3.07 -4.15
C ILE A 133 16.38 2.13 -4.95
N PHE A 134 15.81 1.12 -5.60
CA PHE A 134 16.56 0.12 -6.34
C PHE A 134 16.34 0.28 -7.84
N GLN A 135 17.39 0.03 -8.63
CA GLN A 135 17.27 0.02 -10.07
C GLN A 135 16.53 -1.24 -10.51
N LEU A 136 15.27 -1.10 -10.91
CA LEU A 136 14.51 -2.19 -11.50
C LEU A 136 14.90 -2.43 -12.97
N PRO A 137 14.84 -3.68 -13.46
CA PRO A 137 14.96 -3.99 -14.88
C PRO A 137 13.95 -3.20 -15.72
N ASN A 138 14.34 -2.80 -16.93
CA ASN A 138 13.49 -1.94 -17.78
C ASN A 138 12.13 -2.57 -18.15
N HIS A 139 11.99 -3.90 -18.12
CA HIS A 139 10.71 -4.58 -18.39
C HIS A 139 9.71 -4.52 -17.22
N HIS A 140 10.15 -4.13 -16.01
CA HIS A 140 9.27 -3.89 -14.87
C HIS A 140 8.89 -2.41 -14.72
N LYS A 141 9.32 -1.56 -15.65
CA LYS A 141 9.01 -0.13 -15.65
C LYS A 141 7.82 0.11 -16.56
N THR A 142 6.76 0.70 -16.01
CA THR A 142 5.65 1.26 -16.78
C THR A 142 6.05 2.66 -17.26
N ASN A 143 6.04 2.86 -18.59
CA ASN A 143 6.24 4.16 -19.24
C ASN A 143 4.98 5.02 -19.17
#